data_AF-A0A496RQZ3-F1
#
_entry.id   AF-A0A496RQZ3-F1
#
_cell.length_a   1.000
_cell.length_b   1.000
_cell.length_c   1.000
_cell.angle_alpha   90.00
_cell.angle_beta   90.00
_cell.angle_gamma   90.00
#
_symmetry.space_group_name_H-M   'P 1'
#
loop_
_entity.id
_entity.type
_entity.pdbx_description
1 polymer ?
#
loop_
_entity_poly.entity_id
_entity_poly.type
_entity_poly.pdbx_seq_one_letter_code
_entity_poly.pdbx_strand_id
1 'polypeptide(L)'
;MGQEKIKVLLVDDEKDFINMMQYWLEQKGFDVSVIYRGGQVLAKVETEKFDIVFLDLFLPDIHGLDVLRSIKAAGNNIPVVIFSAYGSKENLTQATKLGISGFFAKDKGFNEAVKLIHIALRTHKGLTKPAKGEKE
;
A
#
# COMPACT_ATOMS: atom_id res chain seq x y z
N MET A 1 -2.99 -23.92 -14.66
CA MET A 1 -2.66 -22.50 -14.84
C MET A 1 -2.59 -21.88 -13.45
N GLY A 2 -1.39 -21.52 -12.98
CA GLY A 2 -1.24 -20.96 -11.64
C GLY A 2 -1.92 -19.59 -11.56
N GLN A 3 -2.69 -19.34 -10.50
CA GLN A 3 -3.18 -17.99 -10.24
C GLN A 3 -1.98 -17.06 -10.05
N GLU A 4 -2.00 -15.91 -10.72
CA GLU A 4 -0.98 -14.88 -10.52
C GLU A 4 -1.09 -14.36 -9.08
N LYS A 5 0.03 -14.39 -8.35
CA LYS A 5 0.07 -13.91 -6.96
C LYS A 5 -0.10 -12.41 -6.94
N ILE A 6 -0.86 -11.91 -5.97
CA ILE A 6 -0.97 -10.48 -5.69
C ILE A 6 0.39 -9.97 -5.19
N LYS A 7 0.92 -8.96 -5.85
CA LYS A 7 2.22 -8.34 -5.56
C LYS A 7 2.07 -7.18 -4.57
N VAL A 8 2.66 -7.34 -3.39
CA VAL A 8 2.59 -6.39 -2.28
C VAL A 8 3.95 -5.73 -2.10
N LEU A 9 4.00 -4.40 -2.09
CA LEU A 9 5.17 -3.64 -1.65
C LEU A 9 4.97 -3.19 -0.21
N LEU A 10 5.87 -3.58 0.68
CA LEU A 10 5.92 -3.09 2.06
C LEU A 10 7.03 -2.04 2.21
N VAL A 11 6.72 -0.90 2.82
CA VAL A 11 7.67 0.19 3.02
C VAL A 11 7.74 0.59 4.50
N ASP A 12 8.77 0.13 5.20
CA ASP A 12 8.99 0.33 6.63
C ASP A 12 10.48 0.19 6.97
N ASP A 13 11.02 1.05 7.82
CA ASP A 13 12.41 0.88 8.31
C ASP A 13 12.51 -0.09 9.50
N GLU A 14 11.39 -0.45 10.12
CA GLU A 14 11.32 -1.40 11.23
C GLU A 14 11.48 -2.86 10.73
N LYS A 15 12.74 -3.29 10.58
CA LYS A 15 13.11 -4.59 9.99
C LYS A 15 12.41 -5.79 10.62
N ASP A 16 12.29 -5.83 11.94
CA ASP A 16 11.69 -6.98 12.61
C ASP A 16 10.20 -7.08 12.29
N PHE A 17 9.48 -5.96 12.34
CA PHE A 17 8.06 -5.91 11.96
C PHE A 17 7.86 -6.31 10.50
N ILE A 18 8.65 -5.74 9.58
CA ILE A 18 8.46 -5.98 8.15
C ILE A 18 8.81 -7.41 7.74
N ASN A 19 9.83 -8.01 8.35
CA ASN A 19 10.19 -9.41 8.12
C ASN A 19 9.08 -10.35 8.58
N MET A 20 8.50 -10.09 9.75
CA MET A 20 7.35 -10.86 10.25
C MET A 20 6.13 -10.71 9.35
N MET A 21 5.83 -9.48 8.90
CA MET A 21 4.71 -9.21 8.00
C MET A 21 4.92 -9.85 6.63
N GLN A 22 6.12 -9.76 6.07
CA GLN A 22 6.51 -10.41 4.82
C GLN A 22 6.28 -11.91 4.91
N TYR A 23 6.88 -12.57 5.92
CA TYR A 23 6.70 -14.00 6.12
C TYR A 23 5.21 -14.38 6.21
N TRP A 24 4.43 -13.64 7.00
CA TRP A 24 3.01 -13.93 7.17
C TRP A 24 2.23 -13.80 5.85
N LEU A 25 2.47 -12.75 5.07
CA LEU A 25 1.81 -12.53 3.79
C LEU A 25 2.22 -13.57 2.75
N GLU A 26 3.49 -13.95 2.69
CA GLU A 26 3.95 -15.02 1.80
C GLU A 26 3.27 -16.36 2.12
N GLN A 27 3.09 -16.69 3.40
CA GLN A 27 2.31 -17.88 3.83
C GLN A 27 0.83 -17.80 3.41
N LYS A 28 0.30 -16.60 3.14
CA LYS A 28 -1.06 -16.40 2.61
C LYS A 28 -1.12 -16.37 1.08
N GLY A 29 0.00 -16.61 0.40
CA GLY A 29 0.08 -16.70 -1.07
C GLY A 29 0.35 -15.38 -1.79
N PHE A 30 0.73 -14.33 -1.07
CA PHE A 30 1.18 -13.06 -1.67
C PHE A 30 2.62 -13.18 -2.20
N ASP A 31 2.96 -12.34 -3.18
CA ASP A 31 4.34 -12.07 -3.61
C ASP A 31 4.76 -10.73 -3.01
N VAL A 32 5.76 -10.73 -2.12
CA VAL A 32 6.04 -9.58 -1.25
C VAL A 32 7.43 -9.03 -1.52
N SER A 33 7.50 -7.73 -1.77
CA SER A 33 8.75 -6.97 -1.84
C SER A 33 8.81 -5.99 -0.67
N VAL A 34 10.02 -5.72 -0.19
CA VAL A 34 10.27 -4.83 0.95
C VAL A 34 11.22 -3.71 0.55
N ILE A 35 10.92 -2.49 0.99
CA ILE A 35 11.79 -1.32 0.94
C ILE A 35 11.89 -0.73 2.35
N TYR A 36 13.09 -0.36 2.77
CA TYR A 36 13.34 0.18 4.12
C TYR A 36 13.47 1.70 4.19
N ARG A 37 13.37 2.39 3.04
CA ARG A 37 13.61 3.84 2.92
C ARG A 37 12.67 4.45 1.87
N GLY A 38 12.06 5.59 2.19
CA GLY A 38 11.01 6.17 1.35
C GLY A 38 11.52 6.68 0.00
N GLY A 39 12.77 7.13 -0.08
CA GLY A 39 13.36 7.66 -1.31
C GLY A 39 13.48 6.64 -2.46
N GLN A 40 13.38 5.34 -2.17
CA GLN A 40 13.44 4.28 -3.18
C GLN A 40 12.07 3.89 -3.75
N VAL A 41 10.98 4.32 -3.09
CA VAL A 41 9.64 3.82 -3.37
C VAL A 41 9.17 4.22 -4.77
N LEU A 42 9.33 5.50 -5.15
CA LEU A 42 8.86 6.00 -6.44
C LEU A 42 9.52 5.24 -7.59
N ALA A 43 10.85 5.16 -7.58
CA ALA A 43 11.61 4.44 -8.60
C ALA A 43 11.14 2.97 -8.70
N LYS A 44 10.94 2.30 -7.56
CA LYS A 44 10.49 0.91 -7.52
C LYS A 44 9.11 0.72 -8.14
N VAL A 45 8.12 1.56 -7.81
CA VAL A 45 6.76 1.45 -8.36
C VAL A 45 6.64 1.87 -9.82
N GLU A 46 7.65 2.55 -10.36
CA GLU A 46 7.76 2.86 -11.79
C GLU A 46 8.42 1.73 -12.59
N THR A 47 9.43 1.06 -12.01
CA THR A 47 10.16 -0.02 -12.69
C THR A 47 9.49 -1.38 -12.55
N GLU A 48 8.70 -1.60 -11.50
CA GLU A 48 8.08 -2.87 -11.18
C GLU A 48 6.57 -2.72 -10.97
N LYS A 49 5.82 -3.78 -11.30
CA LYS A 49 4.37 -3.80 -11.07
C LYS A 49 4.06 -4.36 -9.70
N PHE A 50 3.35 -3.57 -8.92
CA PHE A 50 2.73 -3.99 -7.66
C PHE A 50 1.22 -3.81 -7.75
N ASP A 51 0.48 -4.64 -7.05
CA ASP A 51 -0.97 -4.53 -6.93
C ASP A 51 -1.35 -3.58 -5.79
N ILE A 52 -0.52 -3.48 -4.75
CA ILE A 52 -0.78 -2.66 -3.56
C ILE A 52 0.52 -2.26 -2.85
N VAL A 53 0.53 -1.06 -2.27
CA VAL A 53 1.62 -0.57 -1.41
C VAL A 53 1.11 -0.42 0.02
N PHE A 54 1.84 -0.96 0.98
CA PHE A 54 1.78 -0.57 2.38
C PHE A 54 2.90 0.43 2.62
N LEU A 55 2.55 1.64 3.04
CA LEU A 55 3.48 2.75 3.26
C LEU A 55 3.45 3.28 4.70
N ASP A 56 4.57 3.23 5.41
CA ASP A 56 4.70 3.88 6.72
C ASP A 56 4.85 5.41 6.55
N LEU A 57 4.44 6.14 7.59
CA LEU A 57 4.49 7.60 7.61
C LEU A 57 5.86 8.14 8.05
N PHE A 58 6.57 7.43 8.90
CA PHE A 58 7.76 7.92 9.58
C PHE A 58 9.00 7.13 9.16
N LEU A 59 9.38 7.31 7.89
CA LEU A 59 10.61 6.73 7.36
C LEU A 59 11.80 7.65 7.70
N PRO A 60 13.02 7.10 7.83
CA PRO A 60 14.19 7.84 8.31
C PRO A 60 14.69 8.92 7.34
N ASP A 61 14.29 8.88 6.08
CA ASP A 61 14.79 9.75 5.01
C ASP A 61 13.74 10.72 4.43
N ILE A 62 12.45 10.36 4.47
CA ILE A 62 11.36 11.16 3.91
C ILE A 62 10.04 10.83 4.62
N HIS A 63 9.16 11.82 4.78
CA HIS A 63 7.84 11.56 5.35
C HIS A 63 6.95 10.79 4.36
N GLY A 64 6.21 9.78 4.83
CA GLY A 64 5.41 8.91 3.95
C GLY A 64 4.31 9.64 3.18
N LEU A 65 3.80 10.77 3.69
CA LEU A 65 2.87 11.61 2.91
C LEU A 65 3.53 12.21 1.66
N ASP A 66 4.83 12.52 1.70
CA ASP A 66 5.55 13.05 0.54
C ASP A 66 5.83 11.95 -0.48
N VAL A 67 6.10 10.73 -0.01
CA VAL A 67 6.15 9.53 -0.87
C VAL A 67 4.81 9.31 -1.57
N LEU A 68 3.70 9.34 -0.82
CA LEU A 68 2.34 9.22 -1.38
C LEU A 68 2.05 10.29 -2.43
N ARG A 69 2.39 11.56 -2.15
CA ARG A 69 2.25 12.66 -3.12
C ARG A 69 3.03 12.38 -4.39
N SER A 70 4.25 11.88 -4.27
CA SER A 70 5.12 11.56 -5.41
C SER A 70 4.52 10.44 -6.28
N ILE A 71 4.03 9.36 -5.66
CA ILE A 71 3.34 8.27 -6.36
C ILE A 71 2.13 8.79 -7.15
N LYS A 72 1.30 9.64 -6.52
CA LYS A 72 0.11 10.20 -7.17
C LYS A 72 0.45 11.21 -8.27
N ALA A 73 1.47 12.04 -8.07
CA ALA A 73 1.92 13.03 -9.05
C ALA A 73 2.50 12.37 -10.31
N ALA A 74 3.14 11.20 -10.17
CA ALA A 74 3.60 10.39 -11.30
C ALA A 74 2.46 9.71 -12.08
N GLY A 75 1.20 9.92 -11.69
CA GLY A 75 0.03 9.30 -12.32
C GLY A 75 -0.14 7.81 -11.97
N ASN A 76 0.60 7.31 -10.99
CA ASN A 76 0.47 5.91 -10.57
C ASN A 76 -0.79 5.73 -9.73
N ASN A 77 -1.71 4.92 -10.25
CA ASN A 77 -2.99 4.69 -9.58
C ASN A 77 -2.94 3.56 -8.54
N ILE A 78 -1.79 2.95 -8.27
CA ILE A 78 -1.68 1.85 -7.31
C ILE A 78 -2.37 2.19 -5.97
N PRO A 79 -3.18 1.27 -5.40
CA PRO A 79 -3.77 1.49 -4.09
C PRO A 79 -2.67 1.53 -3.03
N VAL A 80 -2.72 2.57 -2.19
CA VAL A 80 -1.77 2.77 -1.08
C VAL A 80 -2.54 2.66 0.23
N VAL A 81 -2.12 1.73 1.07
CA VAL A 81 -2.56 1.59 2.45
C VAL A 81 -1.49 2.22 3.34
N ILE A 82 -1.87 3.20 4.15
CA ILE A 82 -0.96 3.71 5.16
C ILE A 82 -0.91 2.70 6.29
N PHE A 83 0.29 2.31 6.73
CA PHE A 83 0.45 1.45 7.89
C PHE A 83 1.44 2.04 8.87
N SER A 84 0.97 2.44 10.05
CA SER A 84 1.83 3.14 11.00
C SER A 84 1.42 2.86 12.44
N ALA A 85 2.42 2.86 13.33
CA ALA A 85 2.20 2.89 14.78
C ALA A 85 1.71 4.27 15.25
N TYR A 86 1.93 5.33 14.45
CA TYR A 86 1.68 6.71 14.83
C TYR A 86 0.73 7.40 13.83
N GLY A 87 -0.57 7.13 13.94
CA GLY A 87 -1.58 7.81 13.11
C GLY A 87 -2.16 9.02 13.83
N SER A 88 -1.61 10.23 13.63
CA SER A 88 -2.32 11.45 14.08
C SER A 88 -3.59 11.66 13.23
N LYS A 89 -4.63 12.26 13.83
CA LYS A 89 -5.87 12.62 13.09
C LYS A 89 -5.56 13.51 11.89
N GLU A 90 -4.56 14.37 12.02
CA GLU A 90 -4.09 15.23 10.94
C GLU A 90 -3.46 14.42 9.80
N ASN A 91 -2.52 13.53 10.10
CA ASN A 91 -1.87 12.67 9.10
C ASN A 91 -2.89 11.82 8.35
N LEU A 92 -3.85 11.23 9.06
CA LEU A 92 -4.95 10.49 8.43
C LEU A 92 -5.78 11.38 7.52
N THR A 93 -6.12 12.59 7.95
CA THR A 93 -6.89 13.55 7.15
C THR A 93 -6.13 13.91 5.87
N GLN A 94 -4.84 14.18 5.97
CA GLN A 94 -4.00 14.49 4.80
C GLN A 94 -3.88 13.28 3.86
N ALA A 95 -3.65 12.09 4.39
CA ALA A 95 -3.56 10.86 3.62
C ALA A 95 -4.88 10.56 2.88
N THR A 96 -6.03 10.71 3.54
CA THR A 96 -7.35 10.54 2.92
C THR A 96 -7.56 11.53 1.76
N LYS A 97 -7.17 12.80 1.93
CA LYS A 97 -7.25 13.80 0.84
C LYS A 97 -6.39 13.43 -0.38
N LEU A 98 -5.31 12.68 -0.17
CA LEU A 98 -4.43 12.17 -1.24
C LEU A 98 -4.92 10.85 -1.85
N GLY A 99 -6.06 10.32 -1.41
CA GLY A 99 -6.69 9.14 -2.02
C GLY A 99 -6.08 7.80 -1.60
N ILE A 100 -5.76 7.62 -0.32
CA ILE A 100 -5.36 6.31 0.21
C ILE A 100 -6.51 5.29 0.11
N SER A 101 -6.15 4.03 0.01
CA SER A 101 -7.07 2.89 -0.09
C SER A 101 -7.35 2.21 1.25
N GLY A 102 -6.66 2.63 2.32
CA GLY A 102 -6.90 2.13 3.67
C GLY A 102 -5.87 2.63 4.68
N PHE A 103 -6.14 2.36 5.95
CA PHE A 103 -5.20 2.57 7.05
C PHE A 103 -5.11 1.30 7.89
N PHE A 104 -3.88 0.88 8.21
CA PHE A 104 -3.57 -0.26 9.06
C PHE A 104 -2.77 0.21 10.28
N ALA A 105 -3.33 0.10 11.47
CA ALA A 105 -2.57 0.32 12.69
C ALA A 105 -1.76 -0.96 13.01
N LYS A 106 -0.45 -0.82 13.24
CA LYS A 106 0.48 -1.97 13.40
C LYS A 106 0.10 -2.90 14.57
N ASP A 107 -0.67 -2.41 15.54
CA ASP A 107 -1.19 -3.17 16.70
C ASP A 107 -2.39 -4.08 16.38
N LYS A 108 -3.00 -3.97 15.19
CA LYS A 108 -4.20 -4.73 14.79
C LYS A 108 -3.91 -6.17 14.34
N GLY A 109 -2.64 -6.56 14.24
CA GLY A 109 -2.20 -7.90 13.83
C GLY A 109 -2.33 -8.19 12.32
N PHE A 110 -1.56 -9.16 11.82
CA PHE A 110 -1.38 -9.37 10.37
C PHE A 110 -2.61 -9.89 9.62
N ASN A 111 -3.59 -10.50 10.29
CA ASN A 111 -4.85 -10.90 9.65
C ASN A 111 -5.63 -9.69 9.13
N GLU A 112 -5.49 -8.53 9.77
CA GLU A 112 -6.15 -7.31 9.31
C GLU A 112 -5.51 -6.76 8.03
N ALA A 113 -4.19 -6.88 7.89
CA ALA A 113 -3.50 -6.53 6.64
C ALA A 113 -4.03 -7.33 5.45
N VAL A 114 -4.27 -8.64 5.63
CA VAL A 114 -4.86 -9.49 4.58
C VAL A 114 -6.26 -9.02 4.17
N LYS A 115 -7.10 -8.61 5.13
CA LYS A 115 -8.43 -8.06 4.80
C LYS A 115 -8.31 -6.75 4.04
N LEU A 116 -7.43 -5.86 4.48
CA LEU A 116 -7.20 -4.57 3.84
C LEU A 116 -6.71 -4.72 2.40
N ILE A 117 -5.84 -5.69 2.11
CA ILE A 117 -5.42 -6.01 0.73
C ILE A 117 -6.65 -6.30 -0.13
N HIS A 118 -7.51 -7.22 0.29
CA HIS A 118 -8.69 -7.60 -0.49
C HIS A 118 -9.69 -6.45 -0.66
N ILE A 119 -9.93 -5.66 0.40
CA ILE A 119 -10.83 -4.51 0.37
C ILE A 119 -10.29 -3.43 -0.57
N ALA A 120 -9.01 -3.07 -0.44
CA ALA A 120 -8.36 -2.06 -1.26
C ALA A 120 -8.39 -2.45 -2.73
N LEU A 121 -8.01 -3.68 -3.07
CA LEU A 121 -8.01 -4.17 -4.46
C LEU A 121 -9.41 -4.24 -5.06
N ARG A 122 -10.42 -4.66 -4.30
CA ARG A 122 -11.82 -4.72 -4.78
C ARG A 122 -12.36 -3.32 -5.09
N THR A 123 -12.17 -2.38 -4.17
CA THR A 123 -12.64 -1.00 -4.33
C THR A 123 -11.88 -0.29 -5.45
N HIS A 124 -10.58 -0.55 -5.57
CA HIS A 124 -9.74 0.01 -6.62
C HIS A 124 -10.10 -0.49 -8.03
N LYS A 125 -10.41 -1.78 -8.18
CA LYS A 125 -10.94 -2.36 -9.44
C LYS A 125 -12.33 -1.82 -9.81
N GLY A 126 -13.13 -1.43 -8.80
CA GLY A 126 -14.43 -0.77 -9.00
C GLY A 126 -14.31 0.68 -9.49
N LEU A 127 -13.22 1.38 -9.12
CA LEU A 127 -12.93 2.76 -9.54
C LEU A 127 -12.22 2.85 -10.90
N THR A 128 -11.56 1.78 -11.34
CA THR A 128 -10.78 1.73 -12.60
C THR A 128 -11.55 1.15 -13.80
N LYS A 129 -12.72 0.53 -13.59
CA LYS A 129 -13.65 0.31 -14.71
C LYS A 129 -14.35 1.64 -15.03
N PRO A 130 -14.28 2.17 -16.27
CA PRO A 130 -15.19 3.23 -16.65
C PRO A 130 -16.61 2.68 -16.46
N ALA A 131 -17.52 3.51 -15.95
CA ALA A 131 -18.94 3.25 -16.06
C ALA A 131 -19.22 2.98 -17.54
N LYS A 132 -19.30 1.70 -17.93
CA LYS A 132 -19.81 1.31 -19.24
C LYS A 132 -21.23 1.86 -19.23
N GLY A 133 -21.47 2.84 -20.09
CA GLY A 133 -22.80 3.37 -20.28
C GLY A 133 -23.73 2.22 -20.63
N GLU A 134 -24.78 2.10 -19.84
CA GLU A 134 -26.03 1.52 -20.31
C GLU A 134 -26.91 2.71 -20.69
N LYS A 135 -26.67 3.18 -21.92
CA LYS A 135 -27.78 3.57 -22.79
C LYS A 135 -28.19 2.28 -23.49
N GLU A 136 -29.39 1.81 -23.18
CA GLU A 136 -30.45 1.45 -24.13
C GLU A 136 -31.75 1.20 -23.35
#